data_AF-A0A1F3T2J6-F1
#
_entry.id   AF-A0A1F3T2J6-F1
#
_cell.length_a   1.000
_cell.length_b   1.000
_cell.length_c   1.000
_cell.angle_alpha   90.00
_cell.angle_beta   90.00
_cell.angle_gamma   90.00
#
_symmetry.space_group_name_H-M   'P 1'
#
loop_
_entity.id
_entity.type
_entity.pdbx_description
1 polymer ?
#
loop_
_entity_poly.entity_id
_entity_poly.type
_entity_poly.pdbx_seq_one_letter_code
_entity_poly.pdbx_strand_id
1 'polypeptide(L)' 'MRFLAISRCLKKNQINQEYIITFHFKGYYYGKRIKNIKVLTQKNIFTLGLDYILTLDTVKIENEDLWCKLFKYQKLF' A
#
# COMPACT_ATOMS: atom_id res chain seq x y z
N MET A 1 -13.02 9.13 -3.99
CA MET A 1 -12.61 9.61 -2.64
C MET A 1 -11.20 9.12 -2.38
N ARG A 2 -10.27 9.99 -2.00
CA ARG A 2 -8.89 9.61 -1.70
C ARG A 2 -8.79 9.13 -0.25
N PHE A 3 -8.00 8.10 -0.02
CA PHE A 3 -7.79 7.51 1.30
C PHE A 3 -6.34 7.75 1.75
N LEU A 4 -6.14 8.10 3.01
CA LEU A 4 -4.83 8.31 3.61
C LEU A 4 -4.52 7.17 4.58
N ALA A 5 -3.34 6.56 4.43
CA ALA A 5 -2.86 5.53 5.33
C ALA A 5 -1.42 5.80 5.74
N ILE A 6 -1.14 5.71 7.04
CA ILE A 6 0.22 5.59 7.54
C ILE A 6 0.54 4.11 7.62
N SER A 7 1.58 3.67 6.92
CA SER A 7 1.87 2.25 6.79
C SER A 7 3.37 1.99 6.62
N ARG A 8 3.80 0.81 7.07
CA ARG A 8 5.19 0.38 6.99
C ARG A 8 5.41 -0.49 5.76
N CYS A 9 6.44 -0.24 4.95
CA CYS A 9 6.77 -1.12 3.84
C CYS A 9 7.30 -2.47 4.37
N LEU A 10 6.57 -3.56 4.14
CA LEU A 10 6.91 -4.91 4.65
C LEU A 10 7.58 -5.79 3.60
N LYS A 11 7.12 -5.73 2.35
CA LYS A 11 7.55 -6.66 1.31
C LYS A 11 7.51 -5.98 -0.04
N LYS A 12 8.43 -6.37 -0.91
CA LYS A 12 8.48 -5.96 -2.31
C LYS A 12 8.64 -7.22 -3.14
N ASN A 13 7.68 -7.50 -4.00
CA ASN A 13 7.75 -8.58 -4.97
C ASN A 13 7.82 -7.98 -6.36
N GLN A 14 8.65 -8.53 -7.23
CA GLN A 14 8.64 -8.21 -8.64
C GLN A 14 7.95 -9.35 -9.39
N ILE A 15 6.94 -9.01 -10.19
CA ILE A 15 6.28 -9.95 -11.09
C ILE A 15 6.33 -9.29 -12.47
N ASN A 16 7.06 -9.91 -13.39
CA ASN A 16 7.38 -9.32 -14.70
C ASN A 16 8.05 -7.94 -14.57
N GLN A 17 7.44 -6.90 -15.16
CA GLN A 17 7.89 -5.50 -15.15
C GLN A 17 7.23 -4.67 -14.05
N GLU A 18 6.42 -5.27 -13.17
CA GLU A 18 5.72 -4.58 -12.11
C GLU A 18 6.20 -5.03 -10.71
N TYR A 19 6.25 -4.06 -9.80
CA TYR A 19 6.50 -4.30 -8.39
C TYR A 19 5.18 -4.25 -7.62
N ILE A 20 4.95 -5.27 -6.80
CA ILE A 20 3.92 -5.30 -5.79
C ILE A 20 4.58 -4.93 -4.45
N ILE A 21 4.23 -3.76 -3.95
CA ILE A 21 4.72 -3.26 -2.68
C ILE A 21 3.65 -3.48 -1.63
N THR A 22 3.95 -4.30 -0.63
CA THR A 22 3.05 -4.60 0.47
C THR A 22 3.42 -3.73 1.67
N PHE A 23 2.43 -3.01 2.18
CA PHE A 23 2.55 -2.25 3.41
C PHE A 23 1.70 -2.85 4.51
N HIS A 24 2.22 -2.84 5.73
CA HIS A 24 1.47 -3.21 6.92
C HIS A 24 0.35 -2.22 7.17
N PHE A 25 -0.88 -2.70 7.34
CA PHE A 25 -2.00 -1.84 7.70
C PHE A 25 -2.95 -2.59 8.62
N LYS A 26 -3.08 -2.14 9.87
CA LYS A 26 -4.09 -2.66 10.81
C LYS A 26 -5.21 -1.64 10.91
N GLY A 27 -6.30 -1.87 10.18
CA GLY A 27 -7.44 -0.97 10.20
C GLY A 27 -8.66 -1.57 9.52
N TYR A 28 -9.69 -0.75 9.37
CA TYR A 28 -10.92 -1.09 8.66
C TYR A 28 -11.10 -0.14 7.48
N TYR A 29 -11.61 -0.65 6.37
CA TYR A 29 -12.00 0.13 5.21
C TYR A 29 -13.40 -0.30 4.77
N TYR A 30 -14.36 0.64 4.77
CA TYR A 30 -15.79 0.37 4.55
C TYR A 30 -16.33 -0.84 5.33
N GLY A 31 -16.03 -0.90 6.64
CA GLY A 31 -16.52 -1.97 7.53
C GLY A 31 -15.80 -3.31 7.40
N LYS A 32 -14.88 -3.47 6.44
CA LYS A 32 -14.06 -4.69 6.31
C LYS A 32 -12.70 -4.50 6.97
N ARG A 33 -12.25 -5.52 7.70
CA ARG A 33 -10.91 -5.58 8.28
C ARG A 33 -9.88 -5.70 7.16
N ILE A 34 -8.84 -4.88 7.23
CA ILE A 34 -7.70 -4.90 6.32
C ILE A 34 -6.44 -5.26 7.11
N LYS A 35 -5.61 -6.13 6.55
CA LYS A 35 -4.31 -6.55 7.10
C LYS A 35 -3.13 -5.89 6.40
N ASN A 36 -3.22 -5.70 5.09
CA ASN A 36 -2.16 -5.08 4.30
C ASN A 36 -2.74 -4.17 3.23
N ILE A 37 -1.90 -3.23 2.81
CA ILE A 37 -2.12 -2.42 1.61
C ILE A 37 -1.16 -2.93 0.54
N LYS A 38 -1.67 -3.20 -0.66
CA LYS A 38 -0.87 -3.63 -1.82
C LYS A 38 -0.94 -2.58 -2.90
N VAL A 39 0.23 -2.06 -3.26
CA VAL A 39 0.41 -1.04 -4.30
C VAL A 39 1.14 -1.68 -5.48
N LEU A 40 0.54 -1.56 -6.68
CA LEU A 40 1.20 -1.89 -7.94
C LEU A 40 1.96 -0.66 -8.46
N THR A 41 3.24 -0.82 -8.77
CA THR A 41 4.08 0.24 -9.32
C THR A 41 5.15 -0.33 -10.22
N GLN A 42 5.52 0.38 -11.29
CA GLN A 42 6.66 0.01 -12.15
C GLN A 42 8.01 0.43 -11.57
N LYS A 43 8.02 1.20 -10.48
CA LYS A 43 9.23 1.76 -9.88
C LYS A 43 9.46 1.19 -8.48
N ASN A 44 10.68 0.74 -8.22
CA ASN A 44 11.12 0.27 -6.90
C ASN A 44 11.53 1.44 -5.99
N ILE A 45 10.56 2.29 -5.62
CA ILE A 45 10.79 3.53 -4.87
C ILE A 45 10.72 3.39 -3.34
N PHE A 46 10.23 2.26 -2.84
CA PHE A 46 10.00 2.06 -1.41
C PHE A 46 11.13 1.28 -0.76
N THR A 47 11.52 1.69 0.44
CA THR A 47 12.53 1.02 1.26
C THR A 47 11.83 0.17 2.31
N LEU A 48 12.26 -1.08 2.45
CA LEU A 48 11.72 -2.01 3.45
C LEU A 48 11.95 -1.46 4.86
N GLY A 49 10.98 -1.67 5.75
CA GLY A 49 11.04 -1.28 7.15
C GLY A 49 10.71 0.19 7.42
N LEU A 50 10.65 1.05 6.40
CA LEU A 50 10.33 2.47 6.57
C LEU A 50 8.83 2.74 6.57
N ASP A 51 8.45 3.78 7.30
CA ASP A 51 7.08 4.25 7.45
C ASP A 51 6.76 5.37 6.44
N TYR A 52 5.58 5.29 5.84
CA TYR A 52 5.13 6.20 4.80
C TYR A 52 3.69 6.65 5.06
N ILE A 53 3.39 7.91 4.74
CA ILE A 53 2.03 8.36 4.48
C ILE A 53 1.73 8.04 3.01
N LEU A 54 0.71 7.22 2.77
CA LEU A 54 0.23 6.87 1.45
C LEU A 54 -1.11 7.58 1.21
N THR A 55 -1.20 8.33 0.12
CA THR A 55 -2.46 8.76 -0.46
C THR A 55 -2.84 7.77 -1.55
N LEU A 56 -3.91 7.03 -1.32
CA LEU A 56 -4.39 5.95 -2.14
C LEU A 56 -5.61 6.38 -2.94
N ASP A 57 -5.64 5.94 -4.18
CA ASP A 57 -6.74 6.08 -5.14
C ASP A 57 -7.15 4.69 -5.64
N THR A 58 -8.31 4.58 -6.29
CA THR A 58 -8.93 3.34 -6.80
C THR A 58 -8.68 2.10 -5.92
N VAL A 59 -9.61 1.80 -5.02
CA VAL A 59 -9.40 0.81 -3.97
C VAL A 59 -10.26 -0.43 -4.18
N LYS A 60 -9.67 -1.62 -4.11
CA LYS A 60 -10.34 -2.94 -4.14
C LYS A 60 -9.90 -3.77 -2.94
N ILE A 61 -10.83 -4.50 -2.33
CA ILE A 61 -10.53 -5.39 -1.20
C ILE A 61 -10.56 -6.83 -1.71
N GLU A 62 -9.49 -7.58 -1.48
CA GLU A 62 -9.39 -9.01 -1.79
C GLU A 62 -8.60 -9.71 -0.68
N ASN A 63 -9.12 -10.81 -0.12
CA ASN A 63 -8.44 -11.60 0.91
C ASN A 63 -7.90 -10.78 2.10
N GLU A 64 -8.68 -9.79 2.56
CA GLU A 64 -8.30 -8.83 3.62
C GLU A 64 -7.11 -7.91 3.26
N ASP A 65 -6.69 -7.88 2.01
CA ASP A 65 -5.73 -6.92 1.47
C ASP A 65 -6.43 -5.81 0.71
N LEU A 66 -5.91 -4.60 0.86
CA LEU A 66 -6.37 -3.40 0.17
C LEU A 66 -5.49 -3.15 -1.05
N TRP A 67 -5.96 -3.58 -2.21
CA TRP A 67 -5.33 -3.26 -3.49
C TRP A 67 -5.68 -1.84 -3.92
N CYS A 68 -4.67 -1.07 -4.27
CA CYS A 68 -4.86 0.34 -4.57
C CYS A 68 -3.84 0.89 -5.55
N LYS A 69 -4.23 1.99 -6.21
CA LYS A 69 -3.33 2.82 -6.99
C LYS A 69 -2.75 3.90 -6.09
N LEU A 70 -1.43 4.04 -6.10
CA LEU A 70 -0.78 5.11 -5.34
C LEU A 70 -0.94 6.45 -6.06
N PHE A 71 -1.50 7.44 -5.36
CA PHE A 71 -1.60 8.80 -5.86
C PHE A 71 -0.39 9.65 -5.43
N LYS A 72 -0.09 9.64 -4.14
CA LYS A 72 1.05 10.36 -3.55
C LYS A 72 1.57 9.55 -2.37
N TYR A 73 2.85 9.70 -2.06
CA TYR A 73 3.42 9.22 -0.82
C TYR A 73 4.33 10.28 -0.19
N GLN A 74 4.55 10.15 1.11
CA GLN A 74 5.53 10.91 1.86
C GLN A 74 6.26 9.95 2.81
N LYS A 75 7.59 9.93 2.73
CA LYS A 75 8.44 9.20 3.67
C LYS A 75 8.43 9.93 5.01
N LEU A 76 8.20 9.22 6.12
CA LEU A 76 8.15 9.81 7.45
C LEU A 76 9.52 9.89 8.11
N PHE A 77 10.38 8.87 7.95
CA PHE A 77 11.76 8.80 8.49
C PHE A 77 12.62 7.89 7.60
#